data_AF-A0A0R2TDH8-F1
#
_entry.id   AF-A0A0R2TDH8-F1
#
_cell.length_a   1.000
_cell.length_b   1.000
_cell.length_c   1.000
_cell.angle_alpha   90.00
_cell.angle_beta   90.00
_cell.angle_gamma   90.00
#
_symmetry.space_group_name_H-M   'P 1'
#
loop_
_entity.id
_entity.type
_entity.pdbx_description
1 polymer ?
#
loop_
_entity_poly.entity_id
_entity_poly.type
_entity_poly.pdbx_seq_one_letter_code
_entity_poly.pdbx_strand_id
1 'polypeptide(L)'
;MLKSKISRIRGFSLLCKRGTVFLVALFVIVSCSVSQQVRPLDDSARLASGFEGGVFLLDGESGEFFATSEQWLVRAAIPASTFKVFSSLAALESGVVASTDQVIRLPTYSSTREEINRDLDFASAFALSALPHYQHLVREIGATKMQSYLDNADYGNRSMGGGVDQFWIAGDLRITPRQQLEFLRRLHRSELPFRDTVMAQVRQIMQRTERGGNVFGKTGWATSAEGLH
;
A
#
# COMPACT_ATOMS: atom_id res chain seq x y z
N MET A 1 -65.68 -70.12 7.86
CA MET A 1 -66.69 -69.04 7.79
C MET A 1 -66.22 -67.85 8.62
N LEU A 2 -66.29 -66.65 8.04
CA LEU A 2 -66.40 -65.30 8.64
C LEU A 2 -65.35 -64.73 9.63
N LYS A 3 -64.66 -63.68 9.14
CA LYS A 3 -64.49 -62.29 9.66
C LYS A 3 -64.37 -62.05 11.19
N SER A 4 -63.37 -61.25 11.59
CA SER A 4 -63.56 -59.94 12.28
C SER A 4 -62.24 -59.20 12.58
N LYS A 5 -62.30 -57.86 12.48
CA LYS A 5 -61.28 -56.82 12.75
C LYS A 5 -61.00 -56.62 14.26
N ILE A 6 -59.91 -55.91 14.61
CA ILE A 6 -59.91 -54.63 15.39
C ILE A 6 -58.45 -54.16 15.68
N SER A 7 -58.31 -52.83 15.86
CA SER A 7 -57.14 -51.96 15.73
C SER A 7 -56.32 -51.67 17.01
N ARG A 8 -55.09 -51.15 16.79
CA ARG A 8 -54.24 -50.14 17.52
C ARG A 8 -54.53 -49.85 19.02
N ILE A 9 -53.52 -49.57 19.86
CA ILE A 9 -52.83 -48.26 20.00
C ILE A 9 -51.54 -48.39 20.85
N ARG A 10 -50.60 -47.45 20.58
CA ARG A 10 -49.26 -47.20 21.15
C ARG A 10 -49.25 -46.63 22.59
N GLY A 11 -48.12 -46.76 23.28
CA GLY A 11 -47.74 -45.92 24.44
C GLY A 11 -46.24 -46.01 24.75
N PHE A 12 -45.56 -44.86 24.74
CA PHE A 12 -44.11 -44.65 24.67
C PHE A 12 -43.40 -44.81 26.04
N SER A 13 -42.17 -45.35 26.00
CA SER A 13 -41.25 -45.54 27.13
C SER A 13 -40.55 -44.24 27.57
N LEU A 14 -40.47 -44.01 28.88
CA LEU A 14 -39.57 -43.03 29.50
C LEU A 14 -38.12 -43.48 29.36
N LEU A 15 -37.26 -42.65 28.74
CA LEU A 15 -35.81 -42.83 28.75
C LEU A 15 -35.14 -41.59 29.37
N CYS A 16 -34.46 -41.82 30.48
CA CYS A 16 -33.74 -40.85 31.29
C CYS A 16 -32.50 -40.33 30.52
N LYS A 17 -32.47 -39.04 30.15
CA LYS A 17 -31.29 -38.40 29.53
C LYS A 17 -30.38 -37.86 30.62
N ARG A 18 -29.19 -38.45 30.76
CA ARG A 18 -28.04 -37.85 31.45
C ARG A 18 -27.50 -36.72 30.58
N GLY A 19 -27.71 -35.48 31.01
CA GLY A 19 -27.16 -34.29 30.36
C GLY A 19 -25.73 -34.04 30.82
N THR A 20 -24.76 -34.29 29.95
CA THR A 20 -23.39 -33.79 30.12
C THR A 20 -23.36 -32.33 29.69
N VAL A 21 -23.26 -31.41 30.65
CA VAL A 21 -23.09 -29.97 30.40
C VAL A 21 -21.62 -29.73 30.03
N PHE A 22 -21.33 -29.49 28.76
CA PHE A 22 -20.04 -28.96 28.32
C PHE A 22 -20.01 -27.46 28.62
N LEU A 23 -19.24 -27.07 29.64
CA LEU A 23 -18.93 -25.67 29.93
C LEU A 23 -17.90 -25.20 28.89
N VAL A 24 -18.36 -24.55 27.81
CA VAL A 24 -17.47 -23.88 26.86
C VAL A 24 -16.97 -22.60 27.52
N ALA A 25 -15.74 -22.61 28.02
CA ALA A 25 -15.06 -21.42 28.48
C ALA A 25 -14.74 -20.53 27.27
N LEU A 26 -15.56 -19.49 27.08
CA LEU A 26 -15.32 -18.46 26.08
C LEU A 26 -14.11 -17.63 26.52
N PHE A 27 -12.91 -17.99 26.07
CA PHE A 27 -11.72 -17.15 26.22
C PHE A 27 -11.90 -15.92 25.32
N VAL A 28 -12.41 -14.84 25.88
CA VAL A 28 -12.33 -13.52 25.26
C VAL A 28 -10.87 -13.12 25.30
N ILE A 29 -10.15 -13.35 24.20
CA ILE A 29 -8.83 -12.77 23.99
C ILE A 29 -9.06 -11.27 23.84
N VAL A 30 -8.95 -10.54 24.96
CA VAL A 30 -8.83 -9.09 24.94
C VAL A 30 -7.44 -8.80 24.36
N SER A 31 -7.38 -8.65 23.04
CA SER A 31 -6.21 -8.09 22.37
C SER A 31 -6.09 -6.65 22.84
N CYS A 32 -5.32 -6.45 23.91
CA CYS A 32 -4.88 -5.14 24.33
C CYS A 32 -3.92 -4.67 23.23
N SER A 33 -4.44 -3.90 22.28
CA SER A 33 -3.61 -3.21 21.30
C SER A 33 -2.73 -2.24 22.08
N VAL A 34 -1.51 -2.67 22.42
CA VAL A 34 -0.46 -1.77 22.90
C VAL A 34 -0.33 -0.72 21.80
N SER A 35 -0.80 0.49 22.06
CA SER A 35 -0.58 1.61 21.15
C SER A 35 0.92 1.73 20.97
N GLN A 36 1.40 1.51 19.74
CA GLN A 36 2.81 1.57 19.43
C GLN A 36 3.30 2.99 19.73
N GLN A 37 4.10 3.13 20.79
CA GLN A 37 4.61 4.41 21.25
C GLN A 37 5.42 5.07 20.14
N VAL A 38 5.10 6.33 19.83
CA VAL A 38 5.88 7.16 18.91
C VAL A 38 6.85 8.00 19.74
N ARG A 39 8.13 7.95 19.41
CA ARG A 39 9.15 8.77 20.06
C ARG A 39 9.24 10.15 19.40
N PRO A 40 9.36 11.23 20.17
CA PRO A 40 9.54 12.56 19.59
C PRO A 40 10.92 12.71 18.94
N LEU A 41 10.97 13.40 17.80
CA LEU A 41 12.20 13.94 17.21
C LEU A 41 12.36 15.41 17.58
N ASP A 42 13.59 15.92 17.49
CA ASP A 42 13.82 17.37 17.56
C ASP A 42 13.09 18.07 16.40
N ASP A 43 12.18 18.98 16.76
CA ASP A 43 11.29 19.68 15.84
C ASP A 43 11.68 21.15 15.66
N SER A 44 12.77 21.60 16.28
CA SER A 44 13.18 23.01 16.34
C SER A 44 13.32 23.63 14.94
N ALA A 45 13.92 22.90 14.00
CA ALA A 45 14.15 23.38 12.63
C ALA A 45 12.85 23.56 11.83
N ARG A 46 11.86 22.68 12.01
CA ARG A 46 10.56 22.78 11.34
C ARG A 46 9.73 23.93 11.92
N LEU A 47 9.71 24.06 13.24
CA LEU A 47 9.02 25.16 13.91
C LEU A 47 9.61 26.50 13.50
N ALA A 48 10.93 26.60 13.41
CA ALA A 48 11.62 27.81 12.95
C ALA A 48 11.34 28.17 11.48
N SER A 49 11.07 27.18 10.61
CA SER A 49 10.76 27.43 9.20
C SER A 49 9.29 27.80 8.95
N GLY A 50 8.41 27.62 9.92
CA GLY A 50 6.96 27.79 9.74
C GLY A 50 6.32 26.70 8.89
N PHE A 51 7.01 25.58 8.63
CA PHE A 51 6.50 24.51 7.79
C PHE A 51 5.43 23.68 8.51
N GLU A 52 4.23 23.66 7.92
CA GLU A 52 3.12 22.79 8.35
C GLU A 52 3.28 21.38 7.77
N GLY A 53 3.88 20.50 8.56
CA GLY A 53 4.15 19.11 8.18
C GLY A 53 4.97 18.40 9.25
N GLY A 54 5.73 17.37 8.87
CA GLY A 54 6.60 16.69 9.81
C GLY A 54 7.66 15.82 9.16
N VAL A 55 8.63 15.39 9.97
CA VAL A 55 9.61 14.36 9.64
C VAL A 55 9.30 13.14 10.47
N PHE A 56 9.35 11.97 9.82
CA PHE A 56 8.95 10.70 10.42
C PHE A 56 10.00 9.65 10.09
N LEU A 57 10.32 8.82 11.07
CA LEU A 57 11.23 7.70 10.91
C LEU A 57 10.56 6.43 11.44
N LEU A 58 10.90 5.32 10.82
CA LEU A 58 10.61 3.97 11.32
C LEU A 58 11.94 3.25 11.38
N ASP A 59 12.34 2.85 12.58
CA ASP A 59 13.49 1.97 12.74
C ASP A 59 13.14 0.58 12.19
N GLY A 60 13.92 0.12 11.21
CA GLY A 60 13.61 -1.10 10.46
C GLY A 60 13.78 -2.39 11.27
N GLU A 61 14.55 -2.36 12.36
CA GLU A 61 14.85 -3.53 13.20
C GLU A 61 13.88 -3.63 14.37
N SER A 62 13.81 -2.58 15.18
CA SER A 62 12.96 -2.50 16.36
C SER A 62 11.48 -2.25 16.02
N GLY A 63 11.22 -1.67 14.85
CA GLY A 63 9.89 -1.20 14.46
C GLY A 63 9.42 0.04 15.22
N GLU A 64 10.31 0.75 15.91
CA GLU A 64 9.95 1.96 16.64
C GLU A 64 9.71 3.15 15.68
N PHE A 65 8.64 3.92 15.94
CA PHE A 65 8.35 5.13 15.19
C PHE A 65 8.91 6.35 15.88
N PHE A 66 9.43 7.28 15.09
CA PHE A 66 9.83 8.60 15.55
C PHE A 66 9.13 9.67 14.72
N ALA A 67 8.67 10.75 15.34
CA ALA A 67 7.98 11.81 14.65
C ALA A 67 8.30 13.17 15.26
N THR A 68 8.40 14.19 14.40
CA THR A 68 8.36 15.57 14.88
C THR A 68 6.94 16.03 15.23
N SER A 69 5.92 15.41 14.62
CA SER A 69 4.51 15.66 14.95
C SER A 69 3.64 14.43 14.71
N GLU A 70 3.09 13.85 15.77
CA GLU A 70 2.21 12.68 15.65
C GLU A 70 0.92 12.96 14.86
N GLN A 71 0.42 14.20 14.91
CA GLN A 71 -0.77 14.60 14.14
C GLN A 71 -0.53 14.44 12.63
N TRP A 72 0.63 14.87 12.13
CA TRP A 72 0.96 14.75 10.72
C TRP A 72 1.30 13.31 10.32
N LEU A 73 1.83 12.50 11.23
CA LEU A 73 2.18 11.08 10.97
C LEU A 73 0.98 10.25 10.49
N VAL A 74 -0.22 10.60 10.93
CA VAL A 74 -1.47 9.89 10.61
C VAL A 74 -2.40 10.66 9.67
N ARG A 75 -1.98 11.82 9.18
CA ARG A 75 -2.77 12.59 8.20
C ARG A 75 -2.56 12.02 6.81
N ALA A 76 -3.64 11.51 6.21
CA ALA A 76 -3.58 10.92 4.88
C ALA A 76 -3.49 12.02 3.82
N ALA A 77 -2.59 11.84 2.86
CA ALA A 77 -2.37 12.79 1.77
C ALA A 77 -2.23 12.02 0.45
N ILE A 78 -2.38 12.74 -0.65
CA ILE A 78 -2.15 12.17 -1.98
C ILE A 78 -0.66 11.86 -2.15
N PRO A 79 -0.27 10.65 -2.61
CA PRO A 79 1.14 10.27 -2.67
C PRO A 79 1.92 10.99 -3.78
N ALA A 80 1.24 11.50 -4.81
CA ALA A 80 1.87 12.07 -5.99
C ALA A 80 2.96 11.13 -6.54
N SER A 81 4.13 11.68 -6.91
CA SER A 81 5.22 10.88 -7.48
C SER A 81 5.87 9.88 -6.52
N THR A 82 5.55 9.86 -5.22
CA THR A 82 6.00 8.75 -4.34
C THR A 82 5.34 7.43 -4.72
N PHE A 83 4.14 7.47 -5.31
CA PHE A 83 3.44 6.30 -5.84
C PHE A 83 4.21 5.56 -6.94
N LYS A 84 5.25 6.18 -7.52
CA LYS A 84 6.14 5.51 -8.48
C LYS A 84 6.82 4.28 -7.88
N VAL A 85 7.06 4.23 -6.57
CA VAL A 85 7.58 3.01 -5.92
C VAL A 85 6.58 1.85 -6.05
N PHE A 86 5.33 2.10 -5.69
CA PHE A 86 4.26 1.09 -5.78
C PHE A 86 3.95 0.70 -7.23
N SER A 87 3.74 1.68 -8.11
CA SER A 87 3.43 1.41 -9.50
C SER A 87 4.58 0.73 -10.24
N SER A 88 5.84 0.88 -9.78
CA SER A 88 6.94 0.10 -10.33
C SER A 88 6.88 -1.38 -9.96
N LEU A 89 6.45 -1.72 -8.73
CA LEU A 89 6.21 -3.11 -8.35
C LEU A 89 5.13 -3.71 -9.24
N ALA A 90 4.01 -3.00 -9.42
CA ALA A 90 2.90 -3.44 -10.26
C ALA A 90 3.31 -3.60 -11.75
N ALA A 91 4.13 -2.69 -12.29
CA ALA A 91 4.57 -2.74 -13.68
C ALA A 91 5.46 -3.96 -13.98
N LEU A 92 6.40 -4.27 -13.09
CA LEU A 92 7.26 -5.45 -13.20
C LEU A 92 6.49 -6.75 -12.89
N GLU A 93 5.61 -6.74 -11.90
CA GLU A 93 4.83 -7.92 -11.53
C GLU A 93 3.85 -8.33 -12.63
N SER A 94 3.21 -7.37 -13.28
CA SER A 94 2.28 -7.61 -14.38
C SER A 94 2.95 -8.03 -15.70
N GLY A 95 4.27 -7.82 -15.81
CA GLY A 95 5.05 -8.07 -17.03
C GLY A 95 4.90 -7.00 -18.12
N VAL A 96 4.29 -5.84 -17.83
CA VAL A 96 4.26 -4.68 -18.75
C VAL A 96 5.69 -4.20 -19.06
N VAL A 97 6.57 -4.30 -18.08
CA VAL A 97 8.01 -4.19 -18.25
C VAL A 97 8.68 -5.46 -17.73
N ALA A 98 9.63 -6.00 -18.51
CA ALA A 98 10.39 -7.20 -18.16
C ALA A 98 11.59 -6.89 -17.25
N SER A 99 12.12 -5.67 -17.32
CA SER A 99 13.27 -5.24 -16.52
C SER A 99 13.32 -3.72 -16.38
N THR A 100 14.23 -3.24 -15.53
CA THR A 100 14.51 -1.82 -15.31
C THR A 100 15.19 -1.14 -16.51
N ASP A 101 15.78 -1.92 -17.42
CA ASP A 101 16.49 -1.43 -18.59
C ASP A 101 15.61 -1.43 -19.85
N GLN A 102 14.37 -1.92 -19.73
CA GLN A 102 13.41 -1.88 -20.83
C GLN A 102 13.09 -0.42 -21.18
N VAL A 103 13.33 -0.07 -22.44
CA VAL A 103 12.95 1.23 -23.01
C VAL A 103 11.43 1.32 -23.12
N ILE A 104 10.86 2.33 -22.49
CA ILE A 104 9.44 2.69 -22.54
C ILE A 104 9.26 3.71 -23.66
N ARG A 105 8.48 3.32 -24.68
CA ARG A 105 8.17 4.15 -25.84
C ARG A 105 6.73 4.60 -25.78
N LEU A 106 6.51 5.92 -25.79
CA LEU A 106 5.18 6.48 -25.75
C LEU A 106 4.73 6.81 -27.18
N PRO A 107 3.47 6.52 -27.56
CA PRO A 107 2.99 6.80 -28.91
C PRO A 107 3.07 8.29 -29.25
N THR A 108 2.53 9.15 -28.39
CA THR A 108 2.57 10.61 -28.49
C THR A 108 2.43 11.24 -27.10
N TYR A 109 3.25 12.25 -26.79
CA TYR A 109 3.08 13.17 -25.67
C TYR A 109 4.07 14.34 -25.82
N SER A 110 3.85 15.40 -25.04
CA SER A 110 4.83 16.46 -24.82
C SER A 110 4.79 16.90 -23.36
N SER A 111 5.94 17.33 -22.84
CA SER A 111 6.09 17.91 -21.52
C SER A 111 6.86 19.23 -21.60
N THR A 112 6.62 20.13 -20.65
CA THR A 112 7.47 21.31 -20.44
C THR A 112 8.86 20.96 -19.91
N ARG A 113 9.03 19.72 -19.42
CA ARG A 113 10.30 19.15 -18.96
C ARG A 113 10.98 18.44 -20.13
N GLU A 114 11.93 19.12 -20.77
CA GLU A 114 12.59 18.61 -21.97
C GLU A 114 13.38 17.32 -21.72
N GLU A 115 13.94 17.16 -20.52
CA GLU A 115 14.74 15.98 -20.16
C GLU A 115 13.94 14.67 -20.19
N ILE A 116 12.61 14.76 -20.13
CA ILE A 116 11.73 13.59 -20.26
C ILE A 116 11.08 13.47 -21.63
N ASN A 117 11.22 14.40 -22.58
CA ASN A 117 10.63 14.34 -23.94
C ASN A 117 11.39 13.37 -24.88
N ARG A 118 11.64 12.15 -24.40
CA ARG A 118 12.43 11.14 -25.10
C ARG A 118 12.02 9.74 -24.65
N ASP A 119 12.47 8.74 -25.41
CA ASP A 119 12.49 7.36 -24.95
C ASP A 119 13.36 7.28 -23.68
N LEU A 120 12.82 6.66 -22.64
CA LEU A 120 13.49 6.42 -21.37
C LEU A 120 13.42 4.94 -21.04
N ASP A 121 14.52 4.36 -20.56
CA ASP A 121 14.43 3.10 -19.84
C ASP A 121 13.66 3.30 -18.52
N PHE A 122 13.19 2.19 -17.96
CA PHE A 122 12.31 2.23 -16.80
C PHE A 122 13.00 2.81 -15.55
N ALA A 123 14.29 2.54 -15.36
CA ALA A 123 15.10 3.13 -14.30
C ALA A 123 15.20 4.67 -14.44
N SER A 124 15.47 5.16 -15.64
CA SER A 124 15.56 6.59 -15.96
C SER A 124 14.21 7.29 -15.78
N ALA A 125 13.11 6.64 -16.21
CA ALA A 125 11.76 7.16 -15.98
C ALA A 125 11.45 7.31 -14.49
N PHE A 126 11.88 6.34 -13.65
CA PHE A 126 11.77 6.45 -12.19
C PHE A 126 12.60 7.62 -11.64
N ALA A 127 13.88 7.68 -12.03
CA ALA A 127 14.85 8.66 -11.53
C ALA A 127 14.44 10.11 -11.85
N LEU A 128 13.99 10.35 -13.09
CA LEU A 128 13.51 11.64 -13.59
C LEU A 128 12.06 11.95 -13.17
N SER A 129 11.40 11.01 -12.48
CA SER A 129 10.00 11.13 -12.09
C SER A 129 9.08 11.43 -13.29
N ALA A 130 9.34 10.79 -14.43
CA ALA A 130 8.69 11.06 -15.71
C ALA A 130 7.21 10.63 -15.67
N LEU A 131 6.33 11.61 -15.42
CA LEU A 131 4.90 11.34 -15.19
C LEU A 131 4.21 10.67 -16.39
N PRO A 132 4.38 11.14 -17.65
CA PRO A 132 3.74 10.51 -18.80
C PRO A 132 4.09 9.02 -18.95
N HIS A 133 5.35 8.64 -18.71
CA HIS A 133 5.79 7.25 -18.76
C HIS A 133 5.08 6.38 -17.73
N TYR A 134 4.95 6.86 -16.49
CA TYR A 134 4.22 6.12 -15.45
C TYR A 134 2.71 6.05 -15.72
N GLN A 135 2.12 7.12 -16.25
CA GLN A 135 0.72 7.07 -16.69
C GLN A 135 0.51 6.04 -17.79
N HIS A 136 1.44 5.97 -18.76
CA HIS A 136 1.41 4.94 -19.78
C HIS A 136 1.52 3.53 -19.19
N LEU A 137 2.52 3.27 -18.33
CA LEU A 137 2.67 1.97 -17.66
C LEU A 137 1.41 1.57 -16.89
N VAL A 138 0.81 2.49 -16.13
CA VAL A 138 -0.39 2.18 -15.34
C VAL A 138 -1.61 1.89 -16.25
N ARG A 139 -1.74 2.58 -17.39
CA ARG A 139 -2.76 2.25 -18.39
C ARG A 139 -2.56 0.85 -18.99
N GLU A 140 -1.33 0.49 -19.32
CA GLU A 140 -0.99 -0.85 -19.85
C GLU A 140 -1.23 -1.97 -18.81
N ILE A 141 -1.00 -1.71 -17.51
CA ILE A 141 -1.37 -2.65 -16.44
C ILE A 141 -2.89 -2.87 -16.42
N GLY A 142 -3.66 -1.80 -16.63
CA GLY A 142 -5.11 -1.80 -16.63
C GLY A 142 -5.73 -1.73 -15.22
N ALA A 143 -6.94 -1.18 -15.16
CA ALA A 143 -7.61 -0.85 -13.89
C ALA A 143 -7.82 -2.07 -12.98
N THR A 144 -8.26 -3.21 -13.52
CA THR A 144 -8.54 -4.41 -12.72
C THR A 144 -7.29 -4.97 -12.04
N LYS A 145 -6.16 -5.06 -12.76
CA LYS A 145 -4.91 -5.55 -12.17
C LYS A 145 -4.34 -4.54 -11.17
N MET A 146 -4.37 -3.24 -11.50
CA MET A 146 -3.89 -2.20 -10.59
C MET A 146 -4.68 -2.18 -9.27
N GLN A 147 -6.01 -2.27 -9.34
CA GLN A 147 -6.84 -2.35 -8.13
C GLN A 147 -6.49 -3.59 -7.30
N SER A 148 -6.35 -4.75 -7.93
CA SER A 148 -5.93 -5.98 -7.24
C SER A 148 -4.57 -5.82 -6.54
N TYR A 149 -3.58 -5.18 -7.17
CA TYR A 149 -2.30 -4.91 -6.52
C TYR A 149 -2.46 -3.97 -5.31
N LEU A 150 -3.23 -2.88 -5.44
CA LEU A 150 -3.49 -1.95 -4.32
C LEU A 150 -4.14 -2.67 -3.14
N ASP A 151 -5.15 -3.50 -3.44
CA ASP A 151 -5.91 -4.26 -2.46
C ASP A 151 -5.02 -5.25 -1.70
N ASN A 152 -4.27 -6.07 -2.44
CA ASN A 152 -3.42 -7.12 -1.87
C ASN A 152 -2.26 -6.55 -1.05
N ALA A 153 -1.70 -5.41 -1.48
CA ALA A 153 -0.60 -4.77 -0.77
C ALA A 153 -1.04 -3.91 0.41
N ASP A 154 -2.34 -3.64 0.56
CA ASP A 154 -2.92 -2.73 1.55
C ASP A 154 -2.36 -1.29 1.43
N TYR A 155 -2.27 -0.78 0.19
CA TYR A 155 -1.64 0.53 -0.06
C TYR A 155 -2.60 1.70 0.19
N GLY A 156 -2.43 2.36 1.34
CA GLY A 156 -3.22 3.53 1.71
C GLY A 156 -4.72 3.22 1.84
N ASN A 157 -5.57 4.07 1.26
CA ASN A 157 -7.01 3.84 1.17
C ASN A 157 -7.44 2.98 -0.03
N ARG A 158 -6.49 2.50 -0.85
CA ARG A 158 -6.73 1.65 -2.03
C ARG A 158 -7.64 2.24 -3.10
N SER A 159 -7.90 3.55 -3.07
CA SER A 159 -8.82 4.17 -4.02
C SER A 159 -8.15 4.42 -5.37
N MET A 160 -8.79 3.98 -6.45
CA MET A 160 -8.51 4.39 -7.83
C MET A 160 -9.50 5.45 -8.34
N GLY A 161 -10.27 6.08 -7.44
CA GLY A 161 -11.13 7.21 -7.78
C GLY A 161 -10.33 8.35 -8.42
N GLY A 162 -10.91 9.02 -9.41
CA GLY A 162 -10.24 10.04 -10.24
C GLY A 162 -9.69 9.53 -11.58
N GLY A 163 -9.67 8.21 -11.81
CA GLY A 163 -9.35 7.62 -13.13
C GLY A 163 -8.00 6.89 -13.16
N VAL A 164 -7.88 5.93 -14.09
CA VAL A 164 -6.81 4.91 -14.11
C VAL A 164 -5.40 5.49 -14.12
N ASP A 165 -5.19 6.71 -14.62
CA ASP A 165 -3.89 7.35 -14.70
C ASP A 165 -3.77 8.69 -13.93
N GLN A 166 -4.79 9.05 -13.14
CA GLN A 166 -4.82 10.26 -12.31
C GLN A 166 -4.98 9.99 -10.82
N PHE A 167 -5.42 8.79 -10.43
CA PHE A 167 -5.86 8.50 -9.05
C PHE A 167 -4.83 8.82 -7.97
N TRP A 168 -3.52 8.78 -8.28
CA TRP A 168 -2.43 9.08 -7.36
C TRP A 168 -1.89 10.52 -7.44
N ILE A 169 -2.37 11.32 -8.39
CA ILE A 169 -1.88 12.69 -8.67
C ILE A 169 -2.93 13.70 -8.26
N ALA A 170 -4.18 13.49 -8.71
CA ALA A 170 -5.30 14.38 -8.47
C ALA A 170 -6.62 13.67 -8.08
N GLY A 171 -6.60 12.34 -8.00
CA GLY A 171 -7.78 11.56 -7.61
C GLY A 171 -7.84 11.28 -6.12
N ASP A 172 -8.39 10.13 -5.77
CA ASP A 172 -8.85 9.81 -4.41
C ASP A 172 -7.86 8.99 -3.60
N LEU A 173 -6.73 8.55 -4.18
CA LEU A 173 -5.75 7.77 -3.43
C LEU A 173 -5.15 8.63 -2.31
N ARG A 174 -5.24 8.13 -1.08
CA ARG A 174 -4.64 8.75 0.09
C ARG A 174 -3.84 7.73 0.87
N ILE A 175 -2.68 8.15 1.38
CA ILE A 175 -1.82 7.34 2.24
C ILE A 175 -1.20 8.24 3.32
N THR A 176 -1.09 7.73 4.53
CA THR A 176 -0.45 8.44 5.66
C THR A 176 1.06 8.25 5.64
N PRO A 177 1.85 9.15 6.26
CA PRO A 177 3.28 8.91 6.45
C PRO A 177 3.59 7.61 7.21
N ARG A 178 2.76 7.23 8.21
CA ARG A 178 2.88 5.93 8.89
C ARG A 178 2.75 4.76 7.91
N GLN A 179 1.74 4.78 7.05
CA GLN A 179 1.53 3.73 6.05
C GLN A 179 2.64 3.70 5.00
N GLN A 180 3.18 4.86 4.60
CA GLN A 180 4.35 4.93 3.71
C GLN A 180 5.58 4.25 4.33
N LEU A 181 5.88 4.56 5.61
CA LEU A 181 6.99 3.94 6.32
C LEU A 181 6.82 2.42 6.45
N GLU A 182 5.62 1.96 6.79
CA GLU A 182 5.33 0.52 6.89
C GLU A 182 5.44 -0.18 5.53
N PHE A 183 4.93 0.44 4.47
CA PHE A 183 5.07 -0.05 3.10
C PHE A 183 6.55 -0.18 2.71
N LEU A 184 7.37 0.84 3.00
CA LEU A 184 8.81 0.80 2.71
C LEU A 184 9.54 -0.25 3.54
N ARG A 185 9.16 -0.45 4.81
CA ARG A 185 9.73 -1.52 5.65
C ARG A 185 9.41 -2.89 5.08
N ARG A 186 8.14 -3.14 4.71
CA ARG A 186 7.72 -4.40 4.06
C ARG A 186 8.43 -4.60 2.72
N LEU A 187 8.59 -3.54 1.91
CA LEU A 187 9.38 -3.60 0.68
C LEU A 187 10.84 -3.97 0.95
N HIS A 188 11.46 -3.36 1.97
CA HIS A 188 12.84 -3.65 2.35
C HIS A 188 13.03 -5.12 2.77
N ARG A 189 12.05 -5.66 3.50
CA ARG A 189 12.04 -7.03 4.04
C ARG A 189 11.51 -8.09 3.06
N SER A 190 11.13 -7.68 1.84
CA SER A 190 10.47 -8.55 0.86
C SER A 190 9.16 -9.19 1.38
N GLU A 191 8.36 -8.43 2.13
CA GLU A 191 7.11 -8.87 2.76
C GLU A 191 5.84 -8.30 2.07
N LEU A 192 6.02 -7.70 0.88
CA LEU A 192 4.89 -7.30 0.03
C LEU A 192 4.49 -8.47 -0.89
N PRO A 193 3.22 -8.53 -1.36
CA PRO A 193 2.72 -9.62 -2.20
C PRO A 193 3.17 -9.47 -3.67
N PHE A 194 4.47 -9.34 -3.90
CA PHE A 194 5.13 -9.30 -5.20
C PHE A 194 6.27 -10.31 -5.21
N ARG A 195 6.80 -10.67 -6.38
CA ARG A 195 7.97 -11.55 -6.45
C ARG A 195 9.20 -10.87 -5.82
N ASP A 196 10.05 -11.66 -5.15
CA ASP A 196 11.29 -11.16 -4.53
C ASP A 196 12.20 -10.44 -5.52
N THR A 197 12.27 -10.95 -6.75
CA THR A 197 13.05 -10.35 -7.83
C THR A 197 12.51 -8.97 -8.23
N VAL A 198 11.18 -8.81 -8.28
CA VAL A 198 10.52 -7.53 -8.56
C VAL A 198 10.82 -6.53 -7.45
N MET A 199 10.67 -6.93 -6.18
CA MET A 199 10.99 -6.07 -5.05
C MET A 199 12.47 -5.67 -5.02
N ALA A 200 13.38 -6.57 -5.35
CA ALA A 200 14.81 -6.28 -5.46
C ALA A 200 15.11 -5.23 -6.55
N GLN A 201 14.50 -5.37 -7.74
CA GLN A 201 14.66 -4.41 -8.83
C GLN A 201 14.12 -3.02 -8.47
N VAL A 202 12.96 -2.94 -7.80
CA VAL A 202 12.41 -1.66 -7.35
C VAL A 202 13.30 -1.01 -6.30
N ARG A 203 13.82 -1.77 -5.33
CA ARG A 203 14.82 -1.23 -4.38
C ARG A 203 16.05 -0.70 -5.11
N GLN A 204 16.53 -1.39 -6.14
CA GLN A 204 17.71 -0.94 -6.89
C GLN A 204 17.48 0.42 -7.59
N ILE A 205 16.36 0.62 -8.28
CA ILE A 205 16.08 1.91 -8.96
C ILE A 205 15.79 3.07 -8.01
N MET A 206 15.47 2.77 -6.74
CA MET A 206 15.32 3.77 -5.68
C MET A 206 16.67 4.32 -5.20
N GLN A 207 17.78 3.62 -5.43
CA GLN A 207 19.08 3.97 -4.89
C GLN A 207 19.61 5.30 -5.46
N ARG A 208 20.15 6.14 -4.57
CA ARG A 208 20.86 7.38 -4.85
C ARG A 208 22.04 7.50 -3.91
N THR A 209 23.09 8.18 -4.34
CA THR A 209 24.22 8.51 -3.47
C THR A 209 24.01 9.90 -2.89
N GLU A 210 23.87 9.99 -1.57
CA GLU A 210 23.70 11.24 -0.85
C GLU A 210 24.61 11.27 0.38
N ARG A 211 25.32 12.40 0.57
CA ARG A 211 26.19 12.63 1.74
C ARG A 211 27.18 11.48 2.05
N GLY A 212 27.67 10.81 1.00
CA GLY A 212 28.62 9.70 1.12
C GLY A 212 28.00 8.33 1.46
N GLY A 213 26.67 8.24 1.55
CA GLY A 213 25.92 7.00 1.78
C GLY A 213 24.96 6.66 0.64
N ASN A 214 24.41 5.45 0.70
CA ASN A 214 23.32 5.00 -0.17
C ASN A 214 21.98 5.33 0.49
N VAL A 215 21.15 6.12 -0.19
CA VAL A 215 19.78 6.42 0.19
C VAL A 215 18.85 5.80 -0.85
N PHE A 216 17.76 5.19 -0.39
CA PHE A 216 16.76 4.60 -1.26
C PHE A 216 15.47 5.39 -1.10
N GLY A 217 15.05 6.10 -2.15
CA GLY A 217 13.92 6.99 -1.98
C GLY A 217 13.33 7.57 -3.25
N LYS A 218 12.18 8.20 -3.06
CA LYS A 218 11.44 8.88 -4.12
C LYS A 218 10.82 10.17 -3.59
N THR A 219 11.01 11.25 -4.32
CA THR A 219 10.32 12.52 -4.07
C THR A 219 8.92 12.52 -4.68
N GLY A 220 8.00 13.25 -4.05
CA GLY A 220 6.69 13.56 -4.58
C GLY A 220 6.24 14.92 -4.07
N TRP A 221 5.52 15.65 -4.93
CA TRP A 221 4.93 16.94 -4.61
C TRP A 221 3.56 16.96 -5.25
N ALA A 222 2.56 17.34 -4.47
CA ALA A 222 1.19 17.56 -4.93
C ALA A 222 0.90 19.05 -4.84
N THR A 223 0.32 19.63 -5.88
CA THR A 223 -0.08 21.03 -5.90
C THR A 223 -1.58 21.17 -5.71
N SER A 224 -2.06 22.31 -5.22
CA SER A 224 -3.48 22.57 -5.01
C SER A 224 -4.31 22.57 -6.30
N ALA A 225 -3.68 22.67 -7.48
CA ALA A 225 -4.32 22.42 -8.78
C ALA A 225 -4.73 20.94 -8.97
N GLU A 226 -4.28 20.05 -8.09
CA GLU A 226 -4.44 18.59 -8.15
C GLU A 226 -5.26 18.06 -6.95
N GLY A 227 -6.19 18.84 -6.39
CA GLY A 227 -7.24 18.30 -5.50
C GLY A 227 -6.93 18.23 -3.99
N LEU A 228 -7.01 19.42 -3.37
CA LEU A 228 -7.24 19.76 -1.94
C LEU A 228 -6.22 19.39 -0.84
N HIS A 229 -6.05 20.37 0.07
CA HIS A 229 -5.27 20.46 1.32
C HIS A 229 -5.73 19.51 2.44
#